data_AF-A0A3M1JF78-F1
#
_entry.id   AF-A0A3M1JF78-F1
#
_cell.length_a   1.000
_cell.length_b   1.000
_cell.length_c   1.000
_cell.angle_alpha   90.00
_cell.angle_beta   90.00
_cell.angle_gamma   90.00
#
_symmetry.space_group_name_H-M   'P 1'
#
loop_
_entity.id
_entity.type
_entity.pdbx_description
1 polymer ?
#
loop_
_entity_poly.entity_id
_entity_poly.type
_entity_poly.pdbx_seq_one_letter_code
_entity_poly.pdbx_strand_id
1 'polypeptide(L)'
;PYTDVQSPHIQWGNRFIFIHANMQQDVLKVGFPNPAGWLAYHVGGTLFVKQADYHAGAVYPDFGSSTECYCRPEFIELETLGPLVTLAPGEDTTHREVWRLFANVDFVPTEEAAQSLADRLGLGA
;
A
#
# COMPACT_ATOMS: atom_id res chain seq x y z
N PRO A 1 2.44 -12.29 -12.35
CA PRO A 1 1.41 -11.25 -12.14
C PRO A 1 0.64 -10.96 -13.43
N TYR A 2 -0.68 -10.82 -13.34
CA TYR A 2 -1.63 -10.73 -14.46
C TYR A 2 -2.15 -9.31 -14.72
N THR A 3 -1.78 -8.34 -13.89
CA THR A 3 -2.20 -6.94 -14.04
C THR A 3 -1.65 -6.35 -15.33
N ASP A 4 -2.55 -5.84 -16.17
CA ASP A 4 -2.16 -5.00 -17.30
C ASP A 4 -1.60 -3.67 -16.76
N VAL A 5 -0.37 -3.34 -17.13
CA VAL A 5 0.28 -2.07 -16.74
C VAL A 5 -0.48 -0.86 -17.27
N GLN A 6 -1.23 -1.03 -18.36
CA GLN A 6 -2.11 -0.02 -18.94
C GLN A 6 -3.53 -0.07 -18.36
N SER A 7 -3.78 -0.87 -17.32
CA SER A 7 -5.10 -0.96 -16.68
C SER A 7 -5.63 0.43 -16.33
N PRO A 8 -6.89 0.76 -16.70
CA PRO A 8 -7.49 2.05 -16.38
C PRO A 8 -7.72 2.24 -14.87
N HIS A 9 -7.58 1.17 -14.09
CA HIS A 9 -7.66 1.21 -12.63
C HIS A 9 -6.37 1.73 -11.99
N ILE A 10 -5.29 1.93 -12.75
CA ILE A 10 -4.02 2.48 -12.26
C ILE A 10 -3.80 3.87 -12.84
N GLN A 11 -3.65 4.85 -11.95
CA GLN A 11 -3.09 6.14 -12.29
C GLN A 11 -1.65 6.19 -11.78
N TRP A 12 -0.71 6.08 -12.72
CA TRP A 12 0.72 6.19 -12.45
C TRP A 12 1.12 7.64 -12.18
N GLY A 13 1.83 7.86 -11.08
CA GLY A 13 2.49 9.13 -10.76
C GLY A 13 3.98 8.91 -10.45
N ASN A 14 4.73 10.00 -10.32
CA ASN A 14 6.16 9.93 -10.02
C ASN A 14 6.45 9.79 -8.51
N ARG A 15 5.47 10.11 -7.67
CA ARG A 15 5.52 10.10 -6.20
C ARG A 15 4.47 9.16 -5.61
N PHE A 16 3.29 9.09 -6.24
CA PHE A 16 2.19 8.25 -5.80
C PHE A 16 1.66 7.40 -6.95
N ILE A 17 1.25 6.18 -6.63
CA ILE A 17 0.44 5.34 -7.51
C ILE A 17 -0.96 5.32 -6.91
N PHE A 18 -1.96 5.74 -7.69
CA PHE A 18 -3.35 5.65 -7.27
C PHE A 18 -4.02 4.45 -7.90
N ILE A 19 -4.74 3.68 -7.09
CA ILE A 19 -5.53 2.53 -7.53
C ILE A 19 -7.01 2.87 -7.35
N HIS A 20 -7.73 2.90 -8.46
CA HIS A 20 -9.18 3.08 -8.46
C HIS A 20 -9.86 1.73 -8.25
N ALA A 21 -10.16 1.42 -6.99
CA ALA A 21 -10.74 0.14 -6.59
C ALA A 21 -12.26 0.07 -6.85
N ASN A 22 -12.67 0.17 -8.12
CA ASN A 22 -14.06 0.12 -8.61
C ASN A 22 -14.32 -1.11 -9.51
N MET A 23 -13.59 -2.20 -9.25
CA MET A 23 -13.63 -3.46 -10.00
C MET A 23 -15.06 -3.99 -10.15
N GLN A 24 -15.40 -4.49 -11.33
CA GLN A 24 -16.72 -5.08 -11.61
C GLN A 24 -16.63 -6.58 -11.90
N GLN A 25 -15.66 -6.97 -12.72
CA GLN A 25 -15.42 -8.38 -13.09
C GLN A 25 -13.92 -8.72 -13.13
N ASP A 26 -13.10 -7.69 -13.13
CA ASP A 26 -11.66 -7.73 -13.25
C ASP A 26 -10.98 -7.78 -11.88
N VAL A 27 -9.71 -8.18 -11.92
CA VAL A 27 -8.85 -8.26 -10.74
C VAL A 27 -7.55 -7.52 -11.02
N LEU A 28 -7.02 -6.89 -9.99
CA LEU A 28 -5.77 -6.15 -10.06
C LEU A 28 -4.92 -6.48 -8.86
N LYS A 29 -3.62 -6.71 -9.10
CA LYS A 29 -2.60 -6.75 -8.05
C LYS A 29 -1.39 -5.93 -8.44
N VAL A 30 -0.98 -5.00 -7.59
CA VAL A 30 0.25 -4.22 -7.76
C VAL A 30 1.10 -4.37 -6.49
N GLY A 31 2.38 -4.69 -6.66
CA GLY A 31 3.33 -4.84 -5.56
C GLY A 31 4.68 -4.26 -5.95
N PHE A 32 5.37 -3.64 -5.00
CA PHE A 32 6.68 -3.03 -5.20
C PHE A 32 7.41 -2.81 -3.87
N PRO A 33 8.75 -2.67 -3.87
CA PRO A 33 9.46 -2.14 -2.71
C PRO A 33 8.97 -0.70 -2.44
N ASN A 34 8.41 -0.46 -1.27
CA ASN A 34 7.82 0.82 -0.88
C ASN A 34 8.58 1.44 0.29
N PRO A 35 9.61 2.27 0.03
CA PRO A 35 10.40 2.93 1.07
C PRO A 35 9.61 3.91 1.95
N ALA A 36 8.44 4.37 1.50
CA ALA A 36 7.59 5.22 2.32
C ALA A 36 6.98 4.46 3.50
N GLY A 37 6.91 3.12 3.43
CA GLY A 37 6.46 2.28 4.54
C GLY A 37 4.98 2.44 4.89
N TRP A 38 4.16 2.95 3.95
CA TRP A 38 2.72 3.05 4.16
C TRP A 38 1.91 2.98 2.87
N LEU A 39 0.64 2.62 3.04
CA LEU A 39 -0.40 2.66 2.01
C LEU A 39 -1.73 3.06 2.66
N ALA A 40 -2.63 3.62 1.85
CA ALA A 40 -3.90 4.12 2.33
C ALA A 40 -5.05 3.77 1.39
N TYR A 41 -6.24 3.62 1.97
CA TYR A 41 -7.49 3.45 1.24
C TYR A 41 -8.48 4.52 1.70
N HIS A 42 -9.01 5.27 0.73
CA HIS A 42 -10.02 6.29 0.94
C HIS A 42 -11.36 5.83 0.40
N VAL A 43 -12.39 5.87 1.25
CA VAL A 43 -13.77 5.53 0.87
C VAL A 43 -14.76 6.31 1.72
N GLY A 44 -15.73 6.97 1.07
CA GLY A 44 -16.83 7.64 1.76
C GLY A 44 -16.38 8.68 2.81
N GLY A 45 -15.32 9.44 2.53
CA GLY A 45 -14.77 10.42 3.47
C GLY A 45 -13.94 9.82 4.62
N THR A 46 -13.71 8.51 4.61
CA THR A 46 -12.87 7.80 5.57
C THR A 46 -11.55 7.41 4.92
N LEU A 47 -10.44 7.72 5.56
CA LEU A 47 -9.10 7.28 5.17
C LEU A 47 -8.60 6.24 6.16
N PHE A 48 -8.37 5.02 5.69
CA PHE A 48 -7.66 3.98 6.41
C PHE A 48 -6.20 3.94 5.96
N VAL A 49 -5.27 4.03 6.89
CA VAL A 49 -3.82 4.00 6.62
C VAL A 49 -3.21 2.82 7.35
N LYS A 50 -2.44 2.01 6.61
CA LYS A 50 -1.52 1.02 7.17
C LYS A 50 -0.09 1.52 7.01
N GLN A 51 0.70 1.37 8.07
CA GLN A 51 2.14 1.57 8.02
C GLN A 51 2.87 0.33 8.51
N ALA A 52 3.98 0.01 7.86
CA ALA A 52 4.92 -1.02 8.26
C ALA A 52 6.34 -0.56 7.93
N ASP A 53 7.31 -0.96 8.76
CA ASP A 53 8.69 -0.52 8.59
C ASP A 53 9.30 -1.10 7.30
N TYR A 54 10.00 -0.26 6.53
CA TYR A 54 10.76 -0.68 5.36
C TYR A 54 12.24 -0.81 5.70
N HIS A 55 12.81 -1.99 5.47
CA HIS A 55 14.21 -2.30 5.73
C HIS A 55 15.02 -2.24 4.44
N ALA A 56 15.62 -1.08 4.16
CA ALA A 56 16.44 -0.89 2.97
C ALA A 56 17.56 -1.95 2.85
N GLY A 57 17.64 -2.59 1.69
CA GLY A 57 18.64 -3.64 1.41
C GLY A 57 18.28 -5.03 1.95
N ALA A 58 17.17 -5.18 2.68
CA ALA A 58 16.68 -6.50 3.05
C ALA A 58 16.08 -7.25 1.85
N VAL A 59 16.04 -8.57 1.94
CA VAL A 59 15.38 -9.42 0.93
C VAL A 59 13.92 -9.55 1.29
N TYR A 60 13.05 -9.09 0.41
CA TYR A 60 11.60 -9.24 0.55
C TYR A 60 11.07 -10.36 -0.35
N PRO A 61 9.95 -11.01 0.02
CA PRO A 61 9.24 -11.93 -0.87
C PRO A 61 8.72 -11.21 -2.13
N ASP A 62 8.04 -11.95 -3.02
CA ASP A 62 7.28 -11.40 -4.15
C ASP A 62 8.05 -10.38 -4.99
N PHE A 63 9.25 -10.79 -5.44
CA PHE A 63 10.15 -9.97 -6.27
C PHE A 63 10.62 -8.67 -5.58
N GLY A 64 10.76 -8.69 -4.26
CA GLY A 64 11.25 -7.56 -3.48
C GLY A 64 10.15 -6.64 -2.95
N SER A 65 8.89 -7.08 -3.00
CA SER A 65 7.75 -6.29 -2.59
C SER A 65 7.66 -6.17 -1.06
N SER A 66 7.56 -4.94 -0.54
CA SER A 66 7.24 -4.70 0.87
C SER A 66 5.78 -4.29 1.07
N THR A 67 5.07 -4.00 -0.02
CA THR A 67 3.68 -3.56 -0.01
C THR A 67 2.99 -3.99 -1.28
N GLU A 68 1.77 -4.51 -1.14
CA GLU A 68 0.93 -4.87 -2.27
C GLU A 68 -0.49 -4.33 -2.08
N CYS A 69 -1.17 -4.09 -3.19
CA CYS A 69 -2.60 -3.80 -3.23
C CYS A 69 -3.26 -4.77 -4.20
N TYR A 70 -4.17 -5.59 -3.67
CA TYR A 70 -5.04 -6.46 -4.44
C TYR A 70 -6.46 -5.92 -4.44
N CYS A 71 -7.12 -5.93 -5.58
CA CYS A 71 -8.48 -5.44 -5.76
C CYS A 71 -9.27 -6.43 -6.61
N ARG A 72 -10.48 -6.76 -6.14
CA ARG A 72 -11.52 -7.48 -6.90
C ARG A 72 -12.90 -6.93 -6.50
N PRO A 73 -13.99 -7.33 -7.18
CA PRO A 73 -15.32 -6.76 -6.92
C PRO A 73 -15.79 -6.87 -5.46
N GLU A 74 -15.36 -7.91 -4.75
CA GLU A 74 -15.84 -8.25 -3.42
C GLU A 74 -14.99 -7.67 -2.29
N PHE A 75 -13.70 -7.44 -2.52
CA PHE A 75 -12.80 -6.93 -1.47
C PHE A 75 -11.52 -6.34 -2.04
N ILE A 76 -10.82 -5.62 -1.16
CA ILE A 76 -9.52 -4.99 -1.38
C ILE A 76 -8.59 -5.45 -0.27
N GLU A 77 -7.34 -5.73 -0.61
CA GLU A 77 -6.28 -6.03 0.35
C GLU A 77 -5.22 -4.92 0.28
N LEU A 78 -4.91 -4.35 1.44
CA LEU A 78 -3.73 -3.54 1.67
C LEU A 78 -2.73 -4.43 2.40
N GLU A 79 -1.79 -5.00 1.65
CA GLU A 79 -0.84 -5.99 2.12
C GLU A 79 0.48 -5.30 2.47
N THR A 80 1.03 -5.61 3.64
CA THR A 80 2.41 -5.27 3.99
C THR A 80 3.17 -6.56 4.25
N LEU A 81 4.41 -6.61 3.77
CA LEU A 81 5.23 -7.82 3.83
C LEU A 81 6.48 -7.50 4.65
N GLY A 82 6.85 -8.42 5.54
CA GLY A 82 8.12 -8.38 6.25
C GLY A 82 9.26 -8.96 5.40
N PRO A 83 10.52 -8.64 5.71
CA PRO A 83 11.66 -9.24 5.03
C PRO A 83 11.73 -10.75 5.32
N LEU A 84 12.29 -11.50 4.36
CA LEU A 84 12.60 -12.91 4.54
C LEU A 84 13.73 -13.08 5.57
N VAL A 85 13.49 -13.94 6.55
CA VAL A 85 14.45 -14.27 7.60
C VAL A 85 14.55 -15.79 7.79
N THR A 86 15.75 -16.28 8.07
CA THR A 86 15.97 -17.68 8.45
C THR A 86 15.92 -17.76 9.98
N LEU A 87 15.03 -18.59 10.52
CA LEU A 87 14.88 -18.78 11.95
C LEU A 87 15.43 -20.14 12.39
N ALA A 88 16.20 -20.15 13.47
CA ALA A 88 16.57 -21.35 14.21
C ALA A 88 15.44 -21.82 15.14
N PRO A 89 15.47 -23.07 15.66
CA PRO A 89 14.49 -23.52 16.62
C PRO A 89 14.42 -22.61 17.86
N GLY A 90 13.24 -22.08 18.15
CA GLY A 90 13.00 -21.18 19.28
C GLY A 90 13.14 -19.69 18.97
N GLU A 91 13.54 -19.32 17.75
CA GLU A 91 13.54 -17.93 17.30
C GLU A 91 12.18 -17.52 16.72
N ASP A 92 11.91 -16.21 16.76
CA ASP A 92 10.74 -15.58 16.18
C ASP A 92 11.13 -14.37 15.31
N THR A 93 10.18 -13.90 14.51
CA THR A 93 10.27 -12.63 13.80
C THR A 93 8.97 -11.87 13.96
N THR A 94 9.05 -10.55 13.91
CA THR A 94 7.89 -9.67 14.05
C THR A 94 7.77 -8.77 12.84
N HIS A 95 6.60 -8.80 12.21
CA HIS A 95 6.18 -7.80 11.23
C HIS A 95 5.08 -6.94 11.84
N ARG A 96 5.38 -5.68 12.12
CA ARG A 96 4.49 -4.79 12.87
C ARG A 96 3.77 -3.83 11.94
N GLU A 97 2.44 -3.85 11.98
CA GLU A 97 1.61 -2.86 11.31
C GLU A 97 1.06 -1.82 12.31
N VAL A 98 1.01 -0.55 11.90
CA VAL A 98 0.26 0.51 12.60
C VAL A 98 -0.93 0.91 11.74
N TRP A 99 -2.12 0.79 12.30
CA TRP A 99 -3.37 1.10 11.60
C TRP A 99 -3.94 2.41 12.15
N ARG A 100 -4.27 3.34 11.26
CA ARG A 100 -4.93 4.60 11.60
C ARG A 100 -6.17 4.80 10.75
N LEU A 101 -7.22 5.32 11.37
CA LEU A 101 -8.47 5.66 10.71
C LEU A 101 -8.76 7.13 10.90
N PHE A 102 -9.02 7.84 9.81
CA PHE A 102 -9.34 9.25 9.81
C PHE A 102 -10.71 9.46 9.16
N ALA A 103 -11.61 10.15 9.85
CA ALA A 103 -12.92 10.51 9.32
C ALA A 103 -12.89 11.92 8.72
N ASN A 104 -13.90 12.23 7.89
CA ASN A 104 -14.08 13.54 7.25
C ASN A 104 -12.86 13.99 6.43
N VAL A 105 -12.20 13.04 5.77
CA VAL A 105 -11.12 13.32 4.82
C VAL A 105 -11.74 13.53 3.46
N ASP A 106 -11.74 14.77 2.97
CA ASP A 106 -11.98 15.04 1.57
C ASP A 106 -10.68 14.82 0.79
N PHE A 107 -10.74 14.00 -0.26
CA PHE A 107 -9.56 13.59 -1.00
C PHE A 107 -9.84 13.46 -2.50
N VAL A 108 -8.97 14.08 -3.29
CA VAL A 108 -8.94 13.96 -4.74
C VAL A 108 -7.60 13.30 -5.09
N PRO A 109 -7.57 12.26 -5.96
CA PRO A 109 -6.36 11.50 -6.26
C PRO A 109 -5.39 12.27 -7.20
N THR A 110 -4.80 13.35 -6.67
CA THR A 110 -3.65 14.04 -7.28
C THR A 110 -2.43 13.92 -6.39
N GLU A 111 -1.23 14.02 -6.97
CA GLU A 111 0.01 13.91 -6.20
C GLU A 111 0.15 15.05 -5.18
N GLU A 112 -0.32 16.27 -5.51
CA GLU A 112 -0.31 17.42 -4.61
C GLU A 112 -1.23 17.21 -3.40
N ALA A 113 -2.45 16.71 -3.65
CA ALA A 113 -3.41 16.43 -2.59
C ALA A 113 -2.93 15.28 -1.69
N ALA A 114 -2.36 14.22 -2.29
CA ALA A 114 -1.79 13.09 -1.57
C ALA A 114 -0.62 13.51 -0.69
N GLN A 115 0.28 14.34 -1.22
CA GLN A 115 1.39 14.85 -0.44
C GLN A 115 0.93 15.74 0.73
N SER A 116 0.05 16.71 0.46
CA SER A 116 -0.48 17.61 1.50
C SER A 116 -1.16 16.83 2.63
N LEU A 117 -1.91 15.79 2.26
CA LEU A 117 -2.53 14.88 3.21
C LEU A 117 -1.49 14.08 4.01
N ALA A 118 -0.49 13.50 3.34
CA ALA A 118 0.58 12.75 3.99
C ALA A 118 1.36 13.62 5.00
N ASP A 119 1.72 14.84 4.61
CA ASP A 119 2.43 15.80 5.48
C ASP A 119 1.58 16.15 6.71
N ARG A 120 0.29 16.46 6.52
CA ARG A 120 -0.64 16.78 7.60
C ARG A 120 -0.85 15.62 8.58
N LEU A 121 -0.79 14.39 8.08
CA LEU A 121 -0.97 13.18 8.88
C LEU A 121 0.35 12.65 9.46
N GLY A 122 1.49 13.29 9.16
CA GLY A 122 2.81 12.84 9.62
C GLY A 122 3.24 11.50 9.00
N LEU A 123 2.84 11.24 7.75
CA LEU A 123 3.17 10.03 6.99
C LEU A 123 4.46 10.20 6.15
N GLY A 124 5.39 11.05 6.58
CA GLY A 124 6.68 11.22 5.91
C GLY A 124 7.60 10.01 6.10
N ALA A 125 8.47 9.78 5.12
CA ALA A 125 9.67 8.95 5.27
C ALA A 125 10.79 9.76 5.95
#